data_AF-A0A0L7RAT2-F1
#
_entry.id   AF-A0A0L7RAT2-F1
#
_cell.length_a   1.000
_cell.length_b   1.000
_cell.length_c   1.000
_cell.angle_alpha   90.00
_cell.angle_beta   90.00
_cell.angle_gamma   90.00
#
_symmetry.space_group_name_H-M   'P 1'
#
loop_
_entity.id
_entity.type
_entity.pdbx_description
1 polymer ?
#
loop_
_entity_poly.entity_id
_entity_poly.type
_entity_poly.pdbx_seq_one_letter_code
_entity_poly.pdbx_strand_id
1 'polypeptide(L)'
;MQLIVSILMLSVLFDDRVEAGHAHSFQHFHGPVIGDAEEVTWKDNHGHHHHDYVAHPHYEFSYGVEDHHTGDYHGQKEHRDGKRRVIRESRLLKRLGL
;
A
#
# COMPACT_ATOMS: atom_id res chain seq x y z
N MET A 1 45.84 -39.61 14.35
CA MET A 1 44.67 -39.83 15.24
C MET A 1 44.29 -38.56 15.99
N GLN A 2 45.21 -37.88 16.70
CA GLN A 2 44.91 -36.64 17.44
C GLN A 2 44.36 -35.49 16.58
N LEU A 3 44.91 -35.29 15.37
CA LEU A 3 44.50 -34.22 14.45
C LEU A 3 43.05 -34.37 13.94
N ILE A 4 42.60 -35.62 13.77
CA ILE A 4 41.24 -35.94 13.32
C ILE A 4 40.24 -35.65 14.45
N VAL A 5 40.60 -35.98 15.69
CA VAL A 5 39.79 -35.71 16.88
C VAL A 5 39.64 -34.21 17.13
N SER A 6 40.70 -33.42 16.91
CA SER A 6 40.62 -31.96 17.05
C SER A 6 39.73 -31.31 15.99
N ILE A 7 39.74 -31.80 14.75
CA ILE A 7 38.86 -31.27 13.69
C ILE A 7 37.40 -31.60 13.99
N LEU A 8 37.10 -32.82 14.46
CA LEU A 8 35.76 -33.23 14.88
C LEU A 8 35.24 -32.43 16.09
N MET A 9 36.09 -32.15 17.08
CA MET A 9 35.69 -31.32 18.22
C MET A 9 35.47 -29.87 17.81
N LEU A 10 36.26 -29.36 16.88
CA LEU A 10 36.12 -28.00 16.37
C LEU A 10 34.84 -27.86 15.52
N SER A 11 34.44 -28.86 14.73
CA SER A 11 33.20 -28.81 13.95
C SER A 11 31.94 -28.73 14.80
N VAL A 12 31.93 -29.35 16.00
CA VAL A 12 30.78 -29.30 16.93
C VAL A 12 30.62 -27.91 17.56
N LEU A 13 31.69 -27.11 17.63
CA LEU A 13 31.64 -25.74 18.13
C LEU A 13 31.13 -24.73 17.07
N PHE A 14 31.02 -25.15 15.81
CA PHE A 14 30.53 -24.32 14.70
C PHE A 14 29.07 -24.62 14.30
N ASP A 15 28.31 -25.33 15.14
CA ASP A 15 26.86 -25.44 14.99
C ASP A 15 26.18 -24.10 15.36
N ASP A 16 26.33 -23.11 14.48
CA ASP A 16 25.54 -21.88 14.51
C ASP A 16 24.08 -22.27 14.24
N ARG A 17 23.26 -22.25 15.29
CA ARG A 17 21.84 -22.50 15.19
C ARG A 17 21.20 -21.38 14.36
N VAL A 18 20.89 -21.67 13.10
CA VAL A 18 20.09 -20.80 12.25
C VAL A 18 18.64 -20.87 12.73
N GLU A 19 18.29 -19.99 13.65
CA GLU A 19 16.91 -19.80 14.10
C GLU A 19 16.12 -19.15 12.96
N ALA A 20 15.35 -19.93 12.20
CA ALA A 20 14.57 -19.41 11.08
C ALA A 20 13.46 -18.48 11.58
N GLY A 21 13.75 -17.18 11.68
CA GLY A 21 12.71 -16.17 11.87
C GLY A 21 11.91 -15.97 10.58
N HIS A 22 10.65 -15.57 10.73
CA HIS A 22 9.74 -15.39 9.61
C HIS A 22 9.81 -13.95 9.08
N ALA A 23 9.93 -13.82 7.76
CA ALA A 23 9.76 -12.55 7.06
C ALA A 23 8.28 -12.33 6.75
N HIS A 24 7.80 -11.10 6.94
CA HIS A 24 6.44 -10.68 6.66
C HIS A 24 6.41 -9.62 5.56
N SER A 25 5.50 -9.74 4.61
CA SER A 25 5.23 -8.69 3.63
C SER A 25 3.89 -8.00 3.93
N PHE A 26 3.79 -6.72 3.59
CA PHE A 26 2.57 -5.94 3.78
C PHE A 26 2.25 -5.07 2.56
N GLN A 27 0.96 -4.73 2.43
CA GLN A 27 0.46 -3.73 1.51
C GLN A 27 -0.74 -3.01 2.14
N HIS A 28 -0.80 -1.68 2.03
CA HIS A 28 -1.95 -0.88 2.44
C HIS A 28 -2.38 0.07 1.32
N PHE A 29 -3.69 0.21 1.14
CA PHE A 29 -4.29 1.10 0.15
C PHE A 29 -5.42 1.90 0.78
N HIS A 30 -5.38 3.22 0.62
CA HIS A 30 -6.46 4.14 0.96
C HIS A 30 -6.97 4.79 -0.33
N GLY A 31 -8.30 4.72 -0.49
CA GLY A 31 -9.05 4.84 -1.73
C GLY A 31 -8.80 6.10 -2.56
N PRO A 32 -9.31 6.14 -3.80
CA PRO A 32 -8.92 7.11 -4.83
C PRO A 32 -9.38 8.55 -4.58
N VAL A 33 -10.25 8.77 -3.60
CA VAL A 33 -10.92 10.03 -3.28
C VAL A 33 -11.12 10.09 -1.77
N ILE A 34 -10.88 11.26 -1.17
CA ILE A 34 -11.18 11.53 0.24
C ILE A 34 -12.24 12.62 0.33
N GLY A 35 -13.20 12.43 1.25
CA GLY A 35 -14.24 13.40 1.57
C GLY A 35 -15.55 13.24 0.76
N ASP A 36 -16.53 14.08 1.08
CA ASP A 36 -17.86 14.04 0.48
C ASP A 36 -17.85 14.49 -0.97
N ALA A 37 -18.66 13.84 -1.81
CA ALA A 37 -18.86 14.26 -3.20
C ALA A 37 -19.66 15.57 -3.26
N GLU A 38 -19.11 16.59 -3.91
CA GLU A 38 -19.78 17.86 -4.11
C GLU A 38 -20.57 17.82 -5.42
N GLU A 39 -21.87 18.14 -5.32
CA GLU A 39 -22.75 18.27 -6.47
C GLU A 39 -22.50 19.60 -7.19
N VAL A 40 -22.23 19.54 -8.49
CA VAL A 40 -22.10 20.71 -9.36
C VAL A 40 -23.25 20.75 -10.35
N THR A 41 -23.94 21.88 -10.41
CA THR A 41 -25.01 22.12 -11.38
C THR A 41 -24.48 23.03 -12.48
N TRP A 42 -24.64 22.65 -13.75
CA TRP A 42 -24.32 23.51 -14.88
C TRP A 42 -25.50 23.60 -15.85
N LYS A 43 -25.62 24.73 -16.54
CA LYS A 43 -26.71 25.03 -17.47
C LYS A 43 -26.15 25.00 -18.90
N ASP A 44 -26.80 24.25 -19.78
CA ASP A 44 -26.41 24.25 -21.20
C ASP A 44 -26.98 25.47 -21.94
N ASN A 45 -26.54 25.66 -23.19
CA ASN A 45 -27.00 26.77 -24.03
C ASN A 45 -28.51 26.68 -24.40
N HIS A 46 -29.16 25.54 -24.15
CA HIS A 46 -30.59 25.34 -24.38
C HIS A 46 -31.42 25.55 -23.10
N GLY A 47 -30.76 25.85 -21.99
CA GLY A 47 -31.39 26.17 -20.72
C GLY A 47 -31.72 24.97 -19.84
N HIS A 48 -31.26 23.76 -20.20
CA HIS A 48 -31.41 22.59 -19.35
C HIS A 48 -30.35 22.55 -18.25
N HIS A 49 -30.75 22.14 -17.06
CA HIS A 49 -29.88 21.98 -15.89
C HIS A 49 -29.35 20.54 -15.84
N HIS A 50 -28.03 20.41 -15.73
CA HIS A 50 -27.33 19.13 -15.57
C HIS A 50 -26.65 19.09 -14.21
N HIS A 51 -26.74 17.93 -13.55
CA HIS A 51 -26.12 17.66 -12.26
C HIS A 51 -24.96 16.68 -12.45
N ASP A 52 -23.76 17.08 -12.07
CA ASP A 52 -22.59 16.21 -11.99
C ASP A 52 -22.06 16.18 -10.56
N TYR A 53 -21.23 15.20 -10.26
CA TYR A 53 -20.59 15.07 -8.97
C TYR A 53 -19.09 15.17 -9.16
N VAL A 54 -18.39 15.79 -8.23
CA VAL A 54 -16.94 15.84 -8.29
C VAL A 54 -16.38 15.70 -6.89
N ALA A 55 -15.33 14.90 -6.79
CA ALA A 55 -14.64 14.62 -5.54
C ALA A 55 -13.13 14.80 -5.74
N HIS A 56 -12.43 15.04 -4.64
CA HIS A 56 -11.02 15.38 -4.62
C HIS A 56 -10.16 14.11 -4.69
N PRO A 57 -9.45 13.85 -5.81
CA PRO A 57 -8.67 12.63 -5.93
C PRO A 57 -7.49 12.67 -4.97
N HIS A 58 -7.52 11.75 -4.02
CA HIS A 58 -6.51 11.59 -2.99
C HIS A 58 -6.36 10.11 -2.73
N TYR A 59 -5.18 9.54 -2.96
CA TYR A 59 -4.89 8.15 -2.58
C TYR A 59 -3.57 8.05 -1.82
N GLU A 60 -3.50 7.03 -0.98
CA GLU A 60 -2.27 6.62 -0.29
C GLU A 60 -2.06 5.12 -0.48
N PHE A 61 -0.83 4.73 -0.80
CA PHE A 61 -0.44 3.36 -0.97
C PHE A 61 0.87 3.10 -0.24
N SER A 62 1.02 1.93 0.38
CA SER A 62 2.28 1.51 0.97
C SER A 62 2.51 0.02 0.80
N TYR A 63 3.77 -0.37 0.71
CA TYR A 63 4.19 -1.77 0.62
C TYR A 63 5.55 -1.96 1.27
N GLY A 64 5.85 -3.19 1.70
CA GLY A 64 7.16 -3.50 2.24
C GLY A 64 7.31 -4.93 2.76
N VAL A 65 8.51 -5.19 3.27
CA VAL A 65 8.96 -6.43 3.90
C VAL A 65 9.55 -6.09 5.26
N GLU A 66 9.20 -6.88 6.26
CA GLU A 66 9.73 -6.84 7.62
C GLU A 66 10.28 -8.23 7.96
N ASP A 67 11.60 -8.35 8.02
CA ASP A 67 12.31 -9.58 8.37
C ASP A 67 13.16 -9.36 9.63
N HIS A 68 12.64 -9.84 10.75
CA HIS A 68 13.31 -9.77 12.05
C HIS A 68 14.54 -10.69 12.15
N HIS A 69 14.66 -11.69 11.27
CA HIS A 69 15.77 -12.63 11.27
C HIS A 69 17.02 -12.06 10.61
N THR A 70 16.84 -11.51 9.41
CA THR A 70 17.95 -10.93 8.62
C THR A 70 18.18 -9.45 8.93
N GLY A 71 17.20 -8.79 9.56
CA GLY A 71 17.19 -7.34 9.77
C GLY A 71 16.83 -6.56 8.51
N ASP A 72 16.28 -7.22 7.48
CA ASP A 72 15.80 -6.57 6.27
C ASP A 72 14.43 -5.91 6.53
N TYR A 73 14.44 -4.58 6.60
CA TYR A 73 13.25 -3.77 6.66
C TYR A 73 13.27 -2.81 5.48
N HIS A 74 12.45 -3.12 4.47
CA HIS A 74 12.35 -2.31 3.27
C HIS A 74 10.89 -2.03 2.95
N GLY A 75 10.56 -0.76 2.77
CA GLY A 75 9.21 -0.37 2.40
C GLY A 75 9.18 0.96 1.68
N GLN A 76 8.10 1.19 0.95
CA GLN A 76 7.83 2.41 0.23
C GLN A 76 6.41 2.88 0.49
N LYS A 77 6.24 4.20 0.40
CA LYS A 77 4.94 4.87 0.55
C LYS A 77 4.76 5.84 -0.60
N GLU A 78 3.61 5.75 -1.25
CA GLU A 78 3.17 6.64 -2.31
C GLU A 78 1.93 7.40 -1.84
N HIS A 79 1.93 8.72 -2.03
CA HIS A 79 0.78 9.57 -1.77
C HIS A 79 0.56 10.45 -2.99
N ARG A 80 -0.70 10.61 -3.39
CA ARG A 80 -1.08 11.55 -4.44
C ARG A 80 -2.28 12.36 -4.02
N ASP A 81 -2.05 13.66 -3.93
CA ASP A 81 -3.07 14.68 -3.81
C ASP A 81 -3.22 15.41 -5.16
N GLY A 82 -4.28 15.11 -5.89
CA GLY A 82 -4.55 15.70 -7.20
C GLY A 82 -5.46 16.93 -7.11
N LYS A 83 -4.99 18.09 -7.56
CA LYS A 83 -5.84 19.31 -7.67
C LYS A 83 -6.97 19.20 -8.71
N ARG A 84 -6.85 18.28 -9.68
CA ARG A 84 -7.81 18.15 -10.79
C ARG A 84 -8.95 17.23 -10.34
N ARG A 85 -10.11 17.83 -10.01
CA ARG A 85 -11.33 17.12 -9.62
C ARG A 85 -11.74 16.11 -10.70
N VAL A 86 -12.10 14.89 -10.30
CA VAL A 86 -12.46 13.80 -11.24
C VAL A 86 -13.97 13.71 -11.39
N ILE A 87 -14.47 13.95 -12.61
CA ILE A 87 -15.91 14.00 -12.93
C ILE A 87 -16.47 12.61 -13.32
N ARG A 88 -15.62 11.67 -13.75
CA ARG A 88 -16.09 10.41 -14.36
C ARG A 88 -16.47 9.31 -13.37
N GLU A 89 -15.76 9.15 -12.25
CA GLU A 89 -16.03 8.06 -11.30
C GLU A 89 -17.10 8.38 -10.24
N SER A 90 -17.33 9.66 -9.96
CA SER A 90 -18.32 10.14 -9.00
C SER A 90 -19.77 9.74 -9.37
N ARG A 91 -20.04 9.49 -10.65
CA ARG A 91 -21.34 9.02 -11.15
C ARG A 91 -21.66 7.56 -10.74
N LEU A 92 -20.64 6.72 -10.53
CA LEU A 92 -20.82 5.33 -10.09
C LEU A 92 -20.98 5.22 -8.56
N LEU A 93 -20.27 6.05 -7.80
CA LEU A 93 -20.30 6.02 -6.32
C LEU A 93 -21.71 6.32 -5.76
N LYS A 94 -22.41 7.34 -6.30
CA LYS A 94 -23.80 7.61 -5.90
C LYS A 94 -24.82 6.55 -6.33
N ARG A 95 -24.54 5.77 -7.38
CA ARG A 95 -25.42 4.66 -7.82
C ARG A 95 -25.28 3.42 -6.93
N LEU A 96 -24.14 3.28 -6.24
CA LEU A 96 -23.84 2.16 -5.35
C LEU A 96 -24.14 2.46 -3.87
N GLY A 97 -24.41 3.72 -3.51
CA GLY A 97 -24.82 4.10 -2.15
C GLY A 97 -23.74 3.84 -1.09
N LEU A 98 -22.47 3.91 -1.50
CA LEU A 98 -21.29 3.80 -0.64
C LEU A 98 -20.76 5.19 -0.28
#